data_AF-A0A953W3V4-F1
#
_entry.id   AF-A0A953W3V4-F1
#
_cell.length_a   1.000
_cell.length_b   1.000
_cell.length_c   1.000
_cell.angle_alpha   90.00
_cell.angle_beta   90.00
_cell.angle_gamma   90.00
#
_symmetry.space_group_name_H-M   'P 1'
#
loop_
_entity.id
_entity.type
_entity.pdbx_description
1 polymer ?
#
loop_
_entity_poly.entity_id
_entity_poly.type
_entity_poly.pdbx_seq_one_letter_code
_entity_poly.pdbx_strand_id
1 'polypeptide(L)'
;MASIAPSQPAPTPPSLQKATPEPGPAAEAANRRIADHAAAQRSELVPDKVAVALDQESQRFISTVTDTSTAEMLRKYPSESQLAYSRAVMGYLRAQIGK
;
A
#
# COMPACT_ATOMS: atom_id res chain seq x y z
N MET A 1 -4.16 65.44 -22.55
CA MET A 1 -4.51 64.76 -21.28
C MET A 1 -5.59 63.73 -21.58
N ALA A 2 -5.26 62.44 -21.58
CA ALA A 2 -6.22 61.35 -21.73
C ALA A 2 -5.72 60.19 -20.85
N SER A 3 -6.48 59.91 -19.80
CA SER A 3 -6.18 58.91 -18.78
C SER A 3 -6.61 57.53 -19.27
N ILE A 4 -5.66 56.60 -19.35
CA ILE A 4 -5.89 55.19 -19.66
C ILE A 4 -6.17 54.52 -18.31
N ALA A 5 -7.42 54.51 -17.87
CA ALA A 5 -7.79 53.80 -16.64
C ALA A 5 -7.72 52.27 -16.90
N PRO A 6 -7.08 51.47 -16.03
CA PRO A 6 -7.15 50.03 -16.12
C PRO A 6 -8.53 49.51 -15.65
N SER A 7 -9.04 48.52 -16.36
CA SER A 7 -10.28 47.81 -16.10
C SER A 7 -10.26 47.12 -14.73
N GLN A 8 -11.28 47.36 -13.93
CA GLN A 8 -11.47 46.74 -12.61
C GLN A 8 -11.71 45.21 -12.77
N PRO A 9 -11.03 44.33 -12.01
CA PRO A 9 -11.28 42.90 -12.08
C PRO A 9 -12.61 42.55 -11.41
N ALA A 10 -13.39 41.69 -12.08
CA ALA A 10 -14.67 41.19 -11.62
C ALA A 10 -14.54 40.41 -10.28
N PRO A 11 -15.56 40.46 -9.40
CA PRO A 11 -15.52 39.73 -8.13
C PRO A 11 -15.53 38.22 -8.36
N THR A 12 -14.58 37.54 -7.74
CA THR A 12 -14.46 36.08 -7.66
C THR A 12 -15.69 35.50 -6.93
N PRO A 13 -16.32 34.42 -7.44
CA PRO A 13 -17.40 33.77 -6.71
C PRO A 13 -16.86 33.13 -5.42
N PRO A 14 -17.66 33.06 -4.35
CA PRO A 14 -17.25 32.47 -3.09
C PRO A 14 -16.94 30.98 -3.29
N SER A 15 -15.76 30.57 -2.84
CA SER A 15 -15.38 29.17 -2.75
C SER A 15 -16.33 28.47 -1.78
N LEU A 16 -17.09 27.49 -2.27
CA LEU A 16 -17.85 26.57 -1.43
C LEU A 16 -16.85 25.78 -0.57
N GLN A 17 -16.69 26.21 0.68
CA GLN A 17 -15.96 25.44 1.68
C GLN A 17 -16.72 24.13 1.89
N LYS A 18 -16.20 23.06 1.31
CA LYS A 18 -16.67 21.70 1.56
C LYS A 18 -16.32 21.40 3.02
N ALA A 19 -17.27 21.64 3.93
CA ALA A 19 -17.15 21.22 5.31
C ALA A 19 -16.90 19.71 5.29
N THR A 20 -15.68 19.28 5.61
CA THR A 20 -15.41 17.89 5.97
C THR A 20 -16.18 17.67 7.27
N PRO A 21 -17.26 16.87 7.26
CA PRO A 21 -17.96 16.58 8.50
C PRO A 21 -16.97 15.87 9.42
N GLU A 22 -16.83 16.37 10.65
CA GLU A 22 -16.12 15.60 11.67
C GLU A 22 -16.77 14.21 11.74
N PRO A 23 -15.96 13.14 11.75
CA PRO A 23 -16.49 11.80 11.78
C PRO A 23 -17.34 11.64 13.04
N GLY A 24 -18.65 11.58 12.84
CA GLY A 24 -19.59 11.37 13.93
C GLY A 24 -19.32 10.03 14.64
N PRO A 25 -19.95 9.79 15.80
CA PRO A 25 -19.71 8.57 16.59
C PRO A 25 -19.95 7.27 15.80
N ALA A 26 -20.81 7.30 14.77
CA ALA A 26 -21.02 6.18 13.86
C ALA A 26 -19.82 5.92 12.92
N ALA A 27 -19.12 6.97 12.45
CA ALA A 27 -17.94 6.86 11.62
C ALA A 27 -16.73 6.33 12.42
N GLU A 28 -16.58 6.74 13.67
CA GLU A 28 -15.58 6.17 14.58
C GLU A 28 -15.83 4.68 14.88
N ALA A 29 -17.09 4.31 15.13
CA ALA A 29 -17.47 2.91 15.34
C ALA A 29 -17.20 2.04 14.09
N ALA A 30 -17.46 2.57 12.89
CA ALA A 30 -17.12 1.90 11.64
C ALA A 30 -15.61 1.72 11.48
N ASN A 31 -14.81 2.76 11.74
CA ASN A 31 -13.36 2.69 11.68
C ASN A 31 -12.78 1.70 12.69
N ARG A 32 -13.32 1.62 13.91
CA ARG A 32 -12.92 0.61 14.90
C ARG A 32 -13.20 -0.81 14.41
N ARG A 33 -14.39 -1.07 13.87
CA ARG A 33 -14.72 -2.38 13.29
C ARG A 33 -13.79 -2.76 12.15
N ILE A 34 -13.43 -1.81 11.29
CA ILE A 34 -12.47 -2.04 10.20
C ILE A 34 -11.08 -2.33 10.76
N ALA A 35 -10.63 -1.58 11.77
CA ALA A 35 -9.34 -1.79 12.42
C ALA A 35 -9.27 -3.14 13.16
N ASP A 36 -10.34 -3.52 13.87
CA ASP A 36 -10.45 -4.79 14.58
C ASP A 36 -10.44 -5.96 13.59
N HIS A 37 -11.15 -5.83 12.48
CA HIS A 37 -11.16 -6.84 11.42
C HIS A 37 -9.80 -6.95 10.70
N ALA A 38 -9.11 -5.82 10.48
CA ALA A 38 -7.76 -5.81 9.93
C ALA A 38 -6.73 -6.37 10.91
N ALA A 39 -6.91 -6.16 12.21
CA ALA A 39 -6.06 -6.73 13.26
C ALA A 39 -6.26 -8.25 13.39
N ALA A 40 -7.51 -8.73 13.31
CA ALA A 40 -7.83 -10.15 13.29
C ALA A 40 -7.16 -10.86 12.10
N GLN A 41 -7.28 -10.29 10.89
CA GLN A 41 -6.62 -10.80 9.68
C GLN A 41 -5.10 -10.83 9.77
N ARG A 42 -4.48 -9.89 10.51
CA ARG A 42 -3.03 -9.90 10.74
C ARG A 42 -2.59 -10.99 11.71
N SER A 43 -3.46 -11.44 12.62
CA SER A 43 -3.14 -12.53 13.56
C SER A 43 -3.31 -13.91 12.94
N GLU A 44 -4.26 -14.06 12.01
CA GLU A 44 -4.53 -15.35 11.33
C GLU A 44 -3.46 -15.71 10.28
N LEU A 45 -2.77 -14.69 9.73
CA LEU A 45 -1.75 -14.88 8.71
C LEU A 45 -0.36 -14.65 9.30
N VAL A 46 0.04 -15.48 10.27
CA VAL A 46 1.46 -15.66 10.56
C VAL A 46 1.94 -16.86 9.76
N PRO A 47 2.44 -16.67 8.53
CA PRO A 47 2.88 -17.78 7.71
C PRO A 47 4.11 -18.40 8.35
N ASP A 48 3.95 -19.61 8.91
CA ASP A 48 5.04 -20.39 9.48
C ASP A 48 6.10 -20.70 8.42
N LYS A 49 5.69 -20.84 7.15
CA LYS A 49 6.58 -21.12 6.01
C LYS A 49 6.19 -20.31 4.78
N VAL A 50 7.02 -19.32 4.45
CA VAL A 50 7.00 -18.64 3.15
C VAL A 50 8.09 -19.25 2.29
N ALA A 51 7.70 -19.96 1.23
CA ALA A 51 8.64 -20.50 0.26
C ALA A 51 8.64 -19.60 -0.99
N VAL A 52 9.82 -19.16 -1.43
CA VAL A 52 9.98 -18.42 -2.69
C VAL A 52 10.78 -19.28 -3.66
N ALA A 53 10.20 -19.57 -4.83
CA ALA A 53 10.83 -20.41 -5.85
C ALA A 53 10.73 -19.74 -7.24
N LEU A 54 11.64 -20.10 -8.13
CA LEU A 54 11.54 -19.77 -9.55
C LEU A 54 10.63 -20.79 -10.23
N ASP A 55 9.57 -20.32 -10.86
CA ASP A 55 8.70 -21.16 -11.68
C ASP A 55 9.34 -21.38 -13.05
N GLN A 56 9.58 -22.65 -13.39
CA GLN A 56 10.30 -23.03 -14.61
C GLN A 56 9.51 -22.68 -15.88
N GLU A 57 8.18 -22.71 -15.82
CA GLU A 57 7.32 -22.43 -16.97
C GLU A 57 7.21 -20.93 -17.25
N SER A 58 6.86 -20.13 -16.24
CA SER A 58 6.70 -18.68 -16.42
C SER A 58 8.01 -17.90 -16.36
N GLN A 59 9.11 -18.53 -15.90
CA GLN A 59 10.38 -17.85 -15.57
C GLN A 59 10.19 -16.69 -14.58
N ARG A 60 9.19 -16.81 -13.70
CA ARG A 60 8.88 -15.80 -12.67
C ARG A 60 9.08 -16.38 -11.28
N PHE A 61 9.48 -15.53 -10.35
CA PHE A 61 9.47 -15.90 -8.94
C PHE A 61 8.03 -16.05 -8.46
N ILE A 62 7.80 -16.95 -7.53
CA ILE A 62 6.50 -17.19 -6.91
C ILE A 62 6.73 -17.39 -5.41
N SER A 63 5.90 -16.74 -4.62
CA SER A 63 5.78 -16.96 -3.19
C SER A 63 4.62 -17.90 -2.91
N THR A 64 4.90 -18.99 -2.23
CA THR A 64 3.90 -19.90 -1.68
C THR A 64 3.83 -19.67 -0.19
N VAL A 65 2.63 -19.34 0.27
CA VAL A 65 2.30 -19.21 1.69
C VAL A 65 1.37 -20.35 2.05
N THR A 66 1.78 -21.18 3.01
CA THR A 66 0.95 -22.25 3.55
C THR A 66 0.40 -21.82 4.90
N ASP A 67 -0.91 -21.79 5.04
CA ASP A 67 -1.59 -21.62 6.34
C ASP A 67 -1.55 -22.95 7.10
N THR A 68 -1.09 -22.91 8.35
CA THR A 68 -0.95 -24.10 9.19
C THR A 68 -2.28 -24.54 9.80
N SER A 69 -3.26 -23.64 9.90
CA SER A 69 -4.55 -23.91 10.53
C SER A 69 -5.54 -24.58 9.56
N THR A 70 -5.53 -24.16 8.30
CA THR A 70 -6.45 -24.64 7.25
C THR A 70 -5.78 -25.58 6.25
N ALA A 71 -4.44 -25.71 6.30
CA ALA A 71 -3.63 -26.35 5.28
C ALA A 71 -3.79 -25.75 3.87
N GLU A 72 -4.36 -24.55 3.76
CA GLU A 72 -4.52 -23.88 2.48
C GLU A 72 -3.16 -23.35 1.96
N MET A 73 -2.92 -23.57 0.67
CA MET A 73 -1.73 -23.08 -0.01
C MET A 73 -2.11 -21.91 -0.93
N LEU A 74 -1.60 -20.73 -0.59
CA LEU A 74 -1.77 -19.53 -1.40
C LEU A 74 -0.51 -19.29 -2.23
N ARG A 75 -0.65 -19.48 -3.54
CA ARG A 75 0.39 -19.18 -4.54
C ARG A 75 0.20 -17.75 -5.03
N LYS A 76 1.22 -16.90 -4.86
CA LYS A 76 1.20 -15.49 -5.30
C LYS A 76 2.47 -15.15 -6.06
N TYR A 77 2.32 -14.44 -7.17
CA TYR A 77 3.46 -13.79 -7.81
C TYR A 77 3.93 -12.63 -6.91
N PRO A 78 5.24 -12.47 -6.65
CA PRO A 78 5.76 -11.39 -5.83
C PRO A 78 5.52 -10.06 -6.53
N SER A 79 5.23 -9.03 -5.74
CA SER A 79 5.08 -7.68 -6.26
C SER A 79 6.41 -7.10 -6.74
N GLU A 80 6.36 -6.08 -7.58
CA GLU A 80 7.57 -5.39 -8.05
C GLU A 80 8.40 -4.82 -6.89
N SER A 81 7.74 -4.31 -5.85
CA SER A 81 8.41 -3.84 -4.64
C SER A 81 9.17 -4.95 -3.90
N GLN A 82 8.60 -6.17 -3.83
CA GLN A 82 9.28 -7.32 -3.23
C GLN A 82 10.50 -7.75 -4.05
N LEU A 83 10.40 -7.71 -5.38
CA LEU A 83 11.53 -7.98 -6.28
C LEU A 83 12.63 -6.92 -6.17
N ALA A 84 12.26 -5.64 -6.07
CA ALA A 84 13.21 -4.55 -5.88
C ALA A 84 13.94 -4.70 -4.54
N TYR A 85 13.20 -5.03 -3.47
CA TYR A 85 13.78 -5.28 -2.15
C TYR A 85 14.77 -6.45 -2.16
N SER A 86 14.41 -7.59 -2.76
CA SER A 86 15.32 -8.75 -2.83
C SER A 86 16.59 -8.45 -3.62
N ARG A 87 16.48 -7.71 -4.74
CA ARG A 87 17.64 -7.25 -5.53
C ARG A 87 18.55 -6.33 -4.71
N ALA A 88 17.98 -5.39 -3.95
CA ALA A 88 18.74 -4.48 -3.11
C ALA A 88 19.50 -5.22 -2.00
N VAL A 89 18.84 -6.16 -1.31
CA VAL A 89 19.48 -6.99 -0.26
C VAL A 89 20.64 -7.79 -0.84
N MET A 90 20.44 -8.47 -1.98
CA MET A 90 21.51 -9.25 -2.62
C MET A 90 22.67 -8.37 -3.10
N GLY A 91 22.37 -7.18 -3.63
CA GLY A 91 23.40 -6.20 -4.00
C GLY A 91 24.23 -5.75 -2.80
N TYR A 92 23.57 -5.47 -1.68
CA TYR A 92 24.23 -5.10 -0.43
C TYR A 92 25.12 -6.22 0.12
N LEU A 93 24.62 -7.45 0.18
CA LEU A 93 25.40 -8.61 0.65
C LEU A 93 26.63 -8.86 -0.24
N ARG A 94 26.48 -8.77 -1.57
CA ARG A 94 27.63 -8.87 -2.49
C ARG A 94 28.65 -7.76 -2.26
N ALA A 95 28.20 -6.53 -2.06
CA ALA A 95 29.08 -5.40 -1.78
C ALA A 95 29.82 -5.52 -0.44
N GLN A 96 29.27 -6.28 0.53
CA GLN A 96 29.94 -6.60 1.78
C GLN A 96 30.96 -7.73 1.64
N ILE A 97 30.65 -8.78 0.88
CA ILE A 97 31.53 -9.95 0.69
C ILE A 97 32.69 -9.63 -0.27
N GLY A 98 32.49 -8.74 -1.24
CA GLY A 98 33.49 -8.35 -2.23
C GLY A 98 34.52 -7.31 -1.76
N LYS A 99 34.60 -7.04 -0.46
CA LYS A 99 35.64 -6.21 0.17
C LYS A 99 36.67 -7.11 0.85
#